data_AF-A0A380TCR6-F1
#
_entry.id   AF-A0A380TCR6-F1
#
_cell.length_a   1.000
_cell.length_b   1.000
_cell.length_c   1.000
_cell.angle_alpha   90.00
_cell.angle_beta   90.00
_cell.angle_gamma   90.00
#
_symmetry.space_group_name_H-M   'P 1'
#
loop_
_entity.id
_entity.type
_entity.pdbx_description
1 polymer ?
#
loop_
_entity_poly.entity_id
_entity_poly.type
_entity_poly.pdbx_seq_one_letter_code
_entity_poly.pdbx_strand_id
1 'polypeptide(L)'
;MTSGVVLVFGDDTRSFLAIARALGRHGVRVHAAPTNMRSPALRCRYIAAIHDLPPWMGDGSEWETAVRALLRAVTFDLVIPCNETALLPMHRHRTQLSSLARLALPDERAMEILFDKHETRILASRLGVPIARGRLIRQDDTAAEITAELGLPIIVKPRRSYTLAGLPTREKVRTAENVNQLQKLLSGRNGEEMLVEQFFPGRGLGLSLLADRGRLLQVFQHNRVREDATGSYYRVSGSPCPALVSACQAIIASLNYTGLAMFEFRRSAEGKWVLLEVNARPWGSMALPLALGVDFPYRWFRLLVAGEESPPVDYREGVFGRNFALDLGATVSEFRSERRGPWNAASFTIHRALELLRPLTGREVHDVLVRDDIGPAVRELRDLVLRGLRRIGGRGPLVRAWARARVRSACRRPGQLRLLFVCHGNICRSPFAAALARRRFGEAGPIVESAGTLSRPGRPTPATGIRAALTQGIDLAAHRSAWLTREDAEAASLLIVFDEINRAAVFDRYPDLRAPVICLGDLTGEGAIADPIGGDLADFERAYARIAAGIDELSRLLFDHHRDEAATLPENDGGIPCSSPF
;
A
#
# COMPACT_ATOMS: atom_id res chain seq x y z
N MET A 1 -31.19 5.96 -18.20
CA MET A 1 -30.11 5.72 -17.23
C MET A 1 -30.31 4.32 -16.69
N THR A 2 -29.32 3.44 -16.83
CA THR A 2 -29.38 2.10 -16.26
C THR A 2 -29.20 2.19 -14.75
N SER A 3 -30.27 2.01 -13.99
CA SER A 3 -30.20 1.86 -12.54
C SER A 3 -29.56 0.52 -12.21
N GLY A 4 -28.46 0.51 -11.46
CA GLY A 4 -27.82 -0.72 -11.01
C GLY A 4 -27.04 -0.52 -9.71
N VAL A 5 -26.72 -1.61 -9.03
CA VAL A 5 -25.92 -1.66 -7.81
C VAL A 5 -24.58 -2.31 -8.11
N VAL A 6 -23.49 -1.60 -7.88
CA VAL A 6 -22.13 -2.06 -8.16
C VAL A 6 -21.31 -2.13 -6.88
N LEU A 7 -20.65 -3.26 -6.65
CA LEU A 7 -19.68 -3.41 -5.58
C LEU A 7 -18.28 -3.14 -6.11
N VAL A 8 -17.60 -2.14 -5.55
CA VAL A 8 -16.24 -1.76 -5.94
C VAL A 8 -15.28 -2.16 -4.82
N PHE A 9 -14.36 -3.08 -5.12
CA PHE A 9 -13.32 -3.51 -4.18
C PHE A 9 -12.02 -2.74 -4.36
N GLY A 10 -11.49 -2.23 -3.25
CA GLY A 10 -10.30 -1.40 -3.21
C GLY A 10 -10.55 -0.10 -2.44
N ASP A 11 -9.53 0.75 -2.37
CA ASP A 11 -9.62 1.97 -1.56
C ASP A 11 -8.69 3.09 -2.02
N ASP A 12 -7.97 2.99 -3.13
CA ASP A 12 -7.04 4.06 -3.49
C ASP A 12 -7.73 5.34 -4.04
N THR A 13 -7.06 6.49 -3.88
CA THR A 13 -7.51 7.78 -4.45
C THR A 13 -7.29 7.89 -5.96
N ARG A 14 -6.99 6.77 -6.63
CA ARG A 14 -6.64 6.70 -8.05
C ARG A 14 -7.73 5.96 -8.84
N SER A 15 -7.59 4.66 -9.09
CA SER A 15 -8.55 3.87 -9.88
C SER A 15 -9.88 3.68 -9.15
N PHE A 16 -9.85 3.36 -7.84
CA PHE A 16 -11.06 3.13 -7.05
C PHE A 16 -11.95 4.38 -6.99
N LEU A 17 -11.35 5.52 -6.62
CA LEU A 17 -12.08 6.79 -6.55
C LEU A 17 -12.62 7.23 -7.93
N ALA A 18 -11.85 7.02 -9.00
CA ALA A 18 -12.27 7.30 -10.36
C ALA A 18 -13.52 6.49 -10.77
N ILE A 19 -13.54 5.19 -10.45
CA ILE A 19 -14.69 4.32 -10.72
C ILE A 19 -15.92 4.75 -9.92
N ALA A 20 -15.77 4.95 -8.60
CA ALA A 20 -16.89 5.33 -7.74
C ALA A 20 -17.55 6.63 -8.21
N ARG A 21 -16.75 7.63 -8.59
CA ARG A 21 -17.25 8.90 -9.15
C ARG A 21 -17.93 8.73 -10.50
N ALA A 22 -17.30 8.01 -11.42
CA ALA A 22 -17.83 7.80 -12.76
C ALA A 22 -19.21 7.13 -12.69
N LEU A 23 -19.31 6.00 -11.99
CA LEU A 23 -20.58 5.27 -11.84
C LEU A 23 -21.64 6.09 -11.09
N GLY A 24 -21.27 6.72 -9.98
CA GLY A 24 -22.21 7.53 -9.20
C GLY A 24 -22.74 8.75 -9.93
N ARG A 25 -21.95 9.38 -10.81
CA ARG A 25 -22.41 10.49 -11.68
C ARG A 25 -23.51 10.06 -12.66
N HIS A 26 -23.54 8.78 -13.03
CA HIS A 26 -24.59 8.20 -13.88
C HIS A 26 -25.75 7.58 -13.08
N GLY A 27 -25.79 7.81 -11.76
CA GLY A 27 -26.86 7.29 -10.89
C GLY A 27 -26.75 5.81 -10.54
N VAL A 28 -25.62 5.16 -10.84
CA VAL A 28 -25.34 3.79 -10.39
C VAL A 28 -25.05 3.81 -8.89
N ARG A 29 -25.72 2.96 -8.12
CA ARG A 29 -25.54 2.86 -6.67
C ARG A 29 -24.24 2.13 -6.36
N VAL A 30 -23.24 2.84 -5.85
CA VAL A 30 -21.91 2.29 -5.57
C VAL A 30 -21.80 1.84 -4.11
N HIS A 31 -21.51 0.57 -3.89
CA HIS A 31 -21.07 0.03 -2.61
C HIS A 31 -19.54 -0.16 -2.66
N ALA A 32 -18.85 0.09 -1.54
CA ALA A 32 -17.40 -0.05 -1.43
C ALA A 32 -17.01 -1.19 -0.50
N ALA A 33 -15.98 -1.94 -0.86
CA ALA A 33 -15.31 -2.92 -0.01
C ALA A 33 -13.81 -2.59 0.08
N PRO A 34 -13.43 -1.67 0.99
CA PRO A 34 -12.04 -1.23 1.15
C PRO A 34 -11.19 -2.23 1.95
N THR A 35 -9.87 -2.18 1.76
CA THR A 35 -8.89 -2.83 2.65
C THR A 35 -8.36 -1.88 3.73
N ASN A 36 -8.54 -0.57 3.53
CA ASN A 36 -8.20 0.50 4.46
C ASN A 36 -9.42 1.40 4.74
N MET A 37 -9.98 1.29 5.94
CA MET A 37 -11.17 2.04 6.39
C MET A 37 -10.94 3.53 6.60
N ARG A 38 -9.70 4.01 6.50
CA ARG A 38 -9.36 5.44 6.57
C ARG A 38 -8.93 6.05 5.26
N SER A 39 -9.00 5.31 4.15
CA SER A 39 -8.68 5.89 2.85
C SER A 39 -9.46 7.18 2.60
N PRO A 40 -8.81 8.24 2.07
CA PRO A 40 -9.50 9.44 1.63
C PRO A 40 -10.61 9.17 0.61
N ALA A 41 -10.49 8.12 -0.21
CA ALA A 41 -11.48 7.78 -1.22
C ALA A 41 -12.85 7.42 -0.62
N LEU A 42 -12.90 6.95 0.63
CA LEU A 42 -14.16 6.63 1.33
C LEU A 42 -14.97 7.86 1.71
N ARG A 43 -14.42 9.07 1.54
CA ARG A 43 -15.17 10.34 1.66
C ARG A 43 -15.82 10.78 0.34
N CYS A 44 -15.76 9.94 -0.70
CA CYS A 44 -16.46 10.16 -1.94
C CYS A 44 -17.97 10.19 -1.70
N ARG A 45 -18.64 11.28 -2.10
CA ARG A 45 -20.09 11.44 -1.90
C ARG A 45 -20.94 10.40 -2.64
N TYR A 46 -20.36 9.73 -3.64
CA TYR A 46 -21.04 8.77 -4.50
C TYR A 46 -21.05 7.34 -3.93
N ILE A 47 -20.36 7.10 -2.81
CA ILE A 47 -20.38 5.81 -2.12
C ILE A 47 -21.63 5.75 -1.23
N ALA A 48 -22.52 4.81 -1.53
CA ALA A 48 -23.79 4.63 -0.82
C ALA A 48 -23.69 3.70 0.41
N ALA A 49 -22.74 2.77 0.42
CA ALA A 49 -22.48 1.87 1.54
C ALA A 49 -21.02 1.41 1.55
N ILE A 50 -20.50 1.12 2.73
CA ILE A 50 -19.14 0.60 2.95
C ILE A 50 -19.28 -0.74 3.68
N HIS A 51 -18.61 -1.77 3.17
CA HIS A 51 -18.59 -3.13 3.72
C HIS A 51 -17.19 -3.43 4.24
N ASP A 52 -17.07 -3.62 5.54
CA ASP A 52 -15.82 -4.06 6.17
C ASP A 52 -15.71 -5.58 6.02
N LEU A 53 -14.66 -6.04 5.32
CA LEU A 53 -14.44 -7.44 5.02
C LEU A 53 -13.09 -7.88 5.57
N PRO A 54 -12.97 -9.13 6.05
CA PRO A 54 -11.68 -9.65 6.52
C PRO A 54 -10.66 -9.60 5.38
N PRO A 55 -9.37 -9.35 5.66
CA PRO A 55 -8.34 -9.34 4.65
C PRO A 55 -8.06 -10.76 4.12
N TRP A 56 -7.43 -10.85 2.96
CA TRP A 56 -6.93 -12.14 2.46
C TRP A 56 -5.78 -12.65 3.35
N MET A 57 -5.97 -13.82 3.95
CA MET A 57 -4.98 -14.52 4.79
C MET A 57 -5.07 -16.03 4.58
N GLY A 58 -3.97 -16.75 4.81
CA GLY A 58 -3.93 -18.20 4.69
C GLY A 58 -4.33 -18.68 3.30
N ASP A 59 -5.33 -19.57 3.24
CA ASP A 59 -5.93 -20.09 2.01
C ASP A 59 -7.04 -19.19 1.44
N GLY A 60 -7.43 -18.12 2.15
CA GLY A 60 -8.49 -17.20 1.76
C GLY A 60 -9.90 -17.62 2.19
N SER A 61 -10.07 -18.70 2.96
CA SER A 61 -11.40 -19.24 3.30
C SER A 61 -12.30 -18.26 4.06
N GLU A 62 -11.76 -17.49 5.00
CA GLU A 62 -12.51 -16.46 5.74
C GLU A 62 -12.94 -15.31 4.83
N TRP A 63 -12.03 -14.85 3.97
CA TRP A 63 -12.31 -13.84 2.94
C TRP A 63 -13.41 -14.31 1.99
N GLU A 64 -13.31 -15.55 1.47
CA GLU A 64 -14.31 -16.12 0.58
C GLU A 64 -15.69 -16.17 1.26
N THR A 65 -15.73 -16.67 2.49
CA THR A 65 -16.97 -16.83 3.26
C THR A 65 -17.67 -15.48 3.47
N ALA A 66 -16.93 -14.45 3.88
CA ALA A 66 -17.46 -13.12 4.10
C ALA A 66 -17.96 -12.46 2.79
N VAL A 67 -17.19 -12.59 1.69
CA VAL A 67 -17.60 -12.06 0.38
C VAL A 67 -18.87 -12.76 -0.11
N ARG A 68 -18.95 -14.09 0.01
CA ARG A 68 -20.16 -14.84 -0.39
C ARG A 68 -21.38 -14.47 0.46
N ALA A 69 -21.19 -14.24 1.75
CA ALA A 69 -22.26 -13.76 2.62
C ALA A 69 -22.77 -12.39 2.16
N LEU A 70 -21.88 -11.46 1.82
CA LEU A 70 -22.23 -10.15 1.29
C LEU A 70 -22.97 -10.24 -0.05
N LEU A 71 -22.45 -11.03 -1.01
CA LEU A 71 -23.09 -11.19 -2.33
C LEU A 71 -24.46 -11.89 -2.26
N ARG A 72 -24.77 -12.62 -1.19
CA ARG A 72 -26.10 -13.17 -0.92
C ARG A 72 -27.02 -12.16 -0.25
N ALA A 73 -26.49 -11.32 0.63
CA ALA A 73 -27.24 -10.31 1.35
C ALA A 73 -27.65 -9.13 0.46
N VAL A 74 -26.86 -8.82 -0.56
CA VAL A 74 -27.10 -7.71 -1.49
C VAL A 74 -26.92 -8.20 -2.93
N THR A 75 -27.94 -8.00 -3.76
CA THR A 75 -27.86 -8.27 -5.20
C THR A 75 -27.04 -7.17 -5.89
N PHE A 76 -25.92 -7.56 -6.49
CA PHE A 76 -25.06 -6.68 -7.27
C PHE A 76 -25.12 -7.03 -8.75
N ASP A 77 -25.31 -6.02 -9.61
CA ASP A 77 -25.26 -6.17 -11.07
C ASP A 77 -23.83 -6.40 -11.57
N LEU A 78 -22.85 -5.87 -10.84
CA LEU A 78 -21.44 -6.00 -11.17
C LEU A 78 -20.56 -5.86 -9.92
N VAL A 79 -19.51 -6.68 -9.85
CA VAL A 79 -18.43 -6.57 -8.86
C VAL A 79 -17.14 -6.17 -9.57
N ILE A 80 -16.54 -5.04 -9.19
CA ILE A 80 -15.34 -4.49 -9.81
C ILE A 80 -14.16 -4.53 -8.84
N PRO A 81 -13.14 -5.37 -9.06
CA PRO A 81 -11.87 -5.27 -8.36
C PRO A 81 -10.98 -4.18 -8.98
N CYS A 82 -10.61 -3.15 -8.19
CA CYS A 82 -9.83 -2.01 -8.69
C CYS A 82 -8.32 -2.23 -8.76
N ASN A 83 -7.81 -3.26 -8.07
CA ASN A 83 -6.39 -3.57 -7.96
C ASN A 83 -6.16 -5.08 -7.81
N GLU A 84 -4.92 -5.53 -8.00
CA GLU A 84 -4.55 -6.96 -7.93
C GLU A 84 -4.84 -7.59 -6.58
N THR A 85 -4.78 -6.81 -5.49
CA THR A 85 -5.06 -7.31 -4.14
C THR A 85 -6.52 -7.70 -3.95
N ALA A 86 -7.44 -7.10 -4.70
CA ALA A 86 -8.83 -7.55 -4.78
C ALA A 86 -9.05 -8.57 -5.89
N LEU A 87 -8.39 -8.36 -7.04
CA LEU A 87 -8.61 -9.13 -8.26
C LEU A 87 -8.11 -10.58 -8.15
N LEU A 88 -6.94 -10.81 -7.56
CA LEU A 88 -6.36 -12.16 -7.45
C LEU A 88 -7.18 -13.09 -6.54
N PRO A 89 -7.62 -12.67 -5.33
CA PRO A 89 -8.60 -13.43 -4.54
C PRO A 89 -9.87 -13.76 -5.31
N MET A 90 -10.47 -12.78 -5.98
CA MET A 90 -11.68 -13.01 -6.76
C MET A 90 -11.48 -14.00 -7.90
N HIS A 91 -10.34 -13.92 -8.59
CA HIS A 91 -9.99 -14.88 -9.63
C HIS A 91 -9.81 -16.30 -9.06
N ARG A 92 -9.16 -16.44 -7.89
CA ARG A 92 -8.97 -17.73 -7.20
C ARG A 92 -10.30 -18.43 -6.89
N HIS A 93 -11.32 -17.66 -6.53
CA HIS A 93 -12.68 -18.15 -6.20
C HIS A 93 -13.70 -17.81 -7.29
N ARG A 94 -13.26 -17.65 -8.54
CA ARG A 94 -14.10 -17.18 -9.65
C ARG A 94 -15.37 -18.01 -9.79
N THR A 95 -15.26 -19.34 -9.81
CA THR A 95 -16.40 -20.23 -10.03
C THR A 95 -17.49 -20.03 -8.96
N GLN A 96 -17.07 -19.94 -7.70
CA GLN A 96 -17.96 -19.75 -6.56
C GLN A 96 -18.61 -18.36 -6.60
N LEU A 97 -17.83 -17.31 -6.88
CA LEU A 97 -18.31 -15.92 -6.84
C LEU A 97 -19.14 -15.54 -8.07
N SER A 98 -18.78 -16.03 -9.27
CA SER A 98 -19.53 -15.79 -10.51
C SER A 98 -20.94 -16.38 -10.49
N SER A 99 -21.20 -17.37 -9.61
CA SER A 99 -22.55 -17.90 -9.40
C SER A 99 -23.48 -16.95 -8.64
N LEU A 100 -22.92 -15.94 -7.96
CA LEU A 100 -23.64 -15.00 -7.11
C LEU A 100 -23.74 -13.60 -7.71
N ALA A 101 -22.72 -13.17 -8.46
CA ALA A 101 -22.70 -11.87 -9.13
C ALA A 101 -21.81 -11.89 -10.36
N ARG A 102 -22.07 -10.98 -11.31
CA ARG A 102 -21.18 -10.78 -12.46
C ARG A 102 -19.88 -10.13 -11.99
N LEU A 103 -18.75 -10.75 -12.33
CA LEU A 103 -17.43 -10.24 -11.94
C LEU A 103 -16.77 -9.53 -13.12
N ALA A 104 -16.24 -8.34 -12.89
CA ALA A 104 -15.50 -7.56 -13.87
C ALA A 104 -14.04 -8.04 -13.97
N LEU A 105 -13.86 -9.33 -14.30
CA LEU A 105 -12.57 -10.00 -14.43
C LEU A 105 -12.27 -10.35 -15.89
N PRO A 106 -11.00 -10.27 -16.33
CA PRO A 106 -10.53 -10.92 -17.56
C PRO A 106 -10.85 -12.42 -17.57
N ASP A 107 -10.94 -13.08 -18.73
CA ASP A 107 -11.03 -14.54 -18.78
C ASP A 107 -9.76 -15.23 -18.23
N GLU A 108 -9.80 -16.56 -18.03
CA GLU A 108 -8.68 -17.30 -17.42
C GLU A 108 -7.38 -17.19 -18.21
N ARG A 109 -7.46 -17.26 -19.54
CA ARG A 109 -6.28 -17.18 -20.40
C ARG A 109 -5.66 -15.79 -20.38
N ALA A 110 -6.47 -14.74 -20.38
CA ALA A 110 -6.02 -13.37 -20.22
C ALA A 110 -5.44 -13.12 -18.82
N MET A 111 -6.03 -13.72 -17.78
CA MET A 111 -5.48 -13.69 -16.42
C MET A 111 -4.08 -14.31 -16.36
N GLU A 112 -3.88 -15.49 -16.96
CA GLU A 112 -2.59 -16.19 -16.99
C GLU A 112 -1.52 -15.39 -17.72
N ILE A 113 -1.87 -14.81 -18.87
CA ILE A 113 -0.89 -14.16 -19.74
C ILE A 113 -0.60 -12.72 -19.31
N LEU A 114 -1.63 -11.90 -19.07
CA LEU A 114 -1.46 -10.45 -18.88
C LEU A 114 -1.00 -10.07 -17.47
N PHE A 115 -1.15 -10.95 -16.48
CA PHE A 115 -0.64 -10.72 -15.11
C PHE A 115 0.74 -11.34 -14.88
N ASP A 116 1.28 -12.07 -15.87
CA ASP A 116 2.62 -12.62 -15.86
C ASP A 116 3.49 -11.95 -16.93
N LYS A 117 4.47 -11.16 -16.48
CA LYS A 117 5.37 -10.39 -17.36
C LYS A 117 6.14 -11.29 -18.31
N HIS A 118 6.40 -12.55 -17.96
CA HIS A 118 7.09 -13.47 -18.86
C HIS A 118 6.17 -13.95 -19.97
N GLU A 119 4.95 -14.39 -19.62
CA GLU A 119 3.97 -14.86 -20.60
C GLU A 119 3.51 -13.74 -21.54
N THR A 120 3.29 -12.54 -21.01
CA THR A 120 3.02 -11.34 -21.82
C THR A 120 4.12 -11.09 -22.85
N ARG A 121 5.39 -11.26 -22.47
CA ARG A 121 6.53 -11.09 -23.40
C ARG A 121 6.58 -12.16 -24.48
N ILE A 122 6.31 -13.41 -24.13
CA ILE A 122 6.24 -14.50 -25.10
C ILE A 122 5.16 -14.19 -26.15
N LEU A 123 3.97 -13.79 -25.70
CA LEU A 123 2.88 -13.42 -26.60
C LEU A 123 3.26 -12.20 -27.46
N ALA A 124 3.79 -11.14 -26.86
CA ALA A 124 4.20 -9.94 -27.56
C ALA A 124 5.23 -10.24 -28.66
N SER A 125 6.25 -11.05 -28.34
CA SER A 125 7.28 -11.48 -29.31
C SER A 125 6.68 -12.26 -30.49
N ARG A 126 5.77 -13.22 -30.21
CA ARG A 126 5.08 -13.99 -31.25
C ARG A 126 4.24 -13.12 -32.19
N LEU A 127 3.66 -12.04 -31.66
CA LEU A 127 2.85 -11.08 -32.42
C LEU A 127 3.68 -9.96 -33.07
N GLY A 128 5.02 -10.01 -32.97
CA GLY A 128 5.89 -8.97 -33.51
C GLY A 128 5.80 -7.63 -32.78
N VAL A 129 5.27 -7.61 -31.55
CA VAL A 129 5.22 -6.41 -30.71
C VAL A 129 6.60 -6.18 -30.07
N PRO A 130 7.24 -5.01 -30.32
CA PRO A 130 8.54 -4.67 -29.73
C PRO A 130 8.54 -4.76 -28.20
N ILE A 131 9.55 -5.46 -27.67
CA ILE A 131 9.84 -5.60 -26.24
C ILE A 131 11.33 -5.36 -25.99
N ALA A 132 11.69 -4.93 -24.78
CA ALA A 132 13.09 -4.81 -24.39
C ALA A 132 13.78 -6.18 -24.44
N ARG A 133 15.05 -6.25 -24.84
CA ARG A 133 15.83 -7.50 -24.81
C ARG A 133 15.92 -8.01 -23.37
N GLY A 134 15.70 -9.30 -23.16
CA GLY A 134 15.69 -9.88 -21.82
C GLY A 134 15.04 -11.26 -21.75
N ARG A 135 15.27 -11.95 -20.64
CA ARG A 135 14.89 -13.35 -20.40
C ARG A 135 14.72 -13.63 -18.90
N LEU A 136 14.25 -14.84 -18.58
CA LEU A 136 14.30 -15.33 -17.20
C LEU A 136 15.75 -15.55 -16.77
N ILE A 137 16.00 -15.30 -15.48
CA ILE A 137 17.29 -15.59 -14.85
C ILE A 137 17.35 -17.08 -14.51
N ARG A 138 18.36 -17.75 -15.07
CA ARG A 138 18.68 -19.16 -14.82
C ARG A 138 19.35 -19.32 -13.45
N GLN A 139 19.48 -20.57 -13.00
CA GLN A 139 20.07 -20.87 -11.69
C GLN A 139 21.59 -20.66 -11.68
N ASP A 140 22.23 -20.90 -12.81
CA ASP A 140 23.68 -20.82 -13.06
C ASP A 140 24.13 -19.45 -13.60
N ASP A 141 23.22 -18.53 -13.89
CA ASP A 141 23.56 -17.20 -14.39
C ASP A 141 24.45 -16.43 -13.39
N THR A 142 25.56 -15.91 -13.90
CA THR A 142 26.39 -14.93 -13.19
C THR A 142 26.05 -13.50 -13.59
N ALA A 143 26.35 -12.54 -12.71
CA ALA A 143 26.17 -11.12 -13.04
C ALA A 143 27.04 -10.68 -14.23
N ALA A 144 28.21 -11.28 -14.41
CA ALA A 144 29.12 -10.99 -15.52
C ALA A 144 28.52 -11.42 -16.87
N GLU A 145 27.99 -12.64 -16.96
CA GLU A 145 27.36 -13.16 -18.18
C GLU A 145 26.14 -12.35 -18.58
N ILE A 146 25.24 -12.08 -17.63
CA ILE A 146 24.04 -11.25 -17.89
C ILE A 146 24.45 -9.85 -18.36
N THR A 147 25.49 -9.27 -17.75
CA THR A 147 26.00 -7.94 -18.14
C THR A 147 26.58 -7.95 -19.55
N ALA A 148 27.34 -8.98 -19.91
CA ALA A 148 27.87 -9.14 -21.26
C ALA A 148 26.76 -9.33 -22.31
N GLU A 149 25.66 -10.02 -21.95
CA GLU A 149 24.53 -10.28 -22.84
C GLU A 149 23.65 -9.04 -23.09
N LEU A 150 23.31 -8.29 -22.03
CA LEU A 150 22.28 -7.23 -22.08
C LEU A 150 22.83 -5.81 -22.01
N GLY A 151 24.04 -5.63 -21.48
CA GLY A 151 24.62 -4.33 -21.18
C GLY A 151 23.94 -3.62 -19.99
N LEU A 152 24.68 -2.73 -19.33
CA LEU A 152 24.16 -1.90 -18.24
C LEU A 152 23.49 -0.61 -18.78
N PRO A 153 22.49 -0.06 -18.07
CA PRO A 153 21.87 -0.61 -16.87
C PRO A 153 20.87 -1.75 -17.15
N ILE A 154 20.67 -2.62 -16.15
CA ILE A 154 19.79 -3.80 -16.24
C ILE A 154 18.61 -3.66 -15.29
N ILE A 155 17.42 -3.94 -15.80
CA ILE A 155 16.19 -4.05 -15.02
C ILE A 155 16.01 -5.48 -14.55
N VAL A 156 15.88 -5.66 -13.24
CA VAL A 156 15.53 -6.93 -12.59
C VAL A 156 14.11 -6.80 -12.07
N LYS A 157 13.22 -7.69 -12.53
CA LYS A 157 11.80 -7.64 -12.13
C LYS A 157 11.22 -9.03 -11.87
N PRO A 158 10.28 -9.15 -10.92
CA PRO A 158 9.53 -10.38 -10.70
C PRO A 158 8.65 -10.70 -11.92
N ARG A 159 8.23 -11.96 -12.09
CA ARG A 159 7.21 -12.33 -13.09
C ARG A 159 5.88 -11.62 -12.84
N ARG A 160 5.46 -11.55 -11.57
CA ARG A 160 4.17 -10.97 -11.16
C ARG A 160 4.40 -9.86 -10.15
N SER A 161 3.59 -8.80 -10.24
CA SER A 161 3.66 -7.68 -9.27
C SER A 161 3.08 -8.04 -7.90
N TYR A 162 2.17 -9.01 -7.85
CA TYR A 162 1.54 -9.52 -6.65
C TYR A 162 1.37 -11.03 -6.78
N THR A 163 1.40 -11.72 -5.64
CA THR A 163 1.13 -13.16 -5.53
C THR A 163 0.15 -13.38 -4.38
N LEU A 164 -0.67 -14.44 -4.41
CA LEU A 164 -1.60 -14.72 -3.30
C LEU A 164 -0.85 -14.97 -1.97
N ALA A 165 0.34 -15.58 -2.02
CA ALA A 165 1.18 -15.81 -0.85
C ALA A 165 1.79 -14.51 -0.25
N GLY A 166 1.94 -13.47 -1.07
CA GLY A 166 2.53 -12.17 -0.70
C GLY A 166 1.58 -11.00 -0.87
N LEU A 167 0.27 -11.23 -0.98
CA LEU A 167 -0.72 -10.30 -1.53
C LEU A 167 -0.68 -8.86 -1.01
N PRO A 168 -0.50 -8.58 0.30
CA PRO A 168 -0.47 -7.20 0.78
C PRO A 168 0.82 -6.43 0.38
N THR A 169 1.79 -7.08 -0.24
CA THR A 169 3.06 -6.47 -0.66
C THR A 169 3.23 -6.56 -2.16
N ARG A 170 3.49 -5.41 -2.80
CA ARG A 170 3.87 -5.35 -4.21
C ARG A 170 5.33 -5.72 -4.36
N GLU A 171 5.62 -6.66 -5.26
CA GLU A 171 6.98 -6.99 -5.63
C GLU A 171 7.64 -5.84 -6.41
N LYS A 172 8.91 -5.59 -6.13
CA LYS A 172 9.61 -4.38 -6.60
C LYS A 172 10.45 -4.66 -7.83
N VAL A 173 10.30 -3.79 -8.83
CA VAL A 173 11.26 -3.66 -9.95
C VAL A 173 12.50 -2.94 -9.43
N ARG A 174 13.68 -3.44 -9.79
CA ARG A 174 14.97 -2.91 -9.38
C ARG A 174 15.85 -2.66 -10.59
N THR A 175 16.67 -1.63 -10.53
CA THR A 175 17.68 -1.33 -11.55
C THR A 175 19.05 -1.62 -10.99
N ALA A 176 19.90 -2.30 -11.76
CA ALA A 176 21.31 -2.48 -11.51
C ALA A 176 22.11 -1.61 -12.49
N GLU A 177 22.81 -0.61 -11.95
CA GLU A 177 23.67 0.32 -12.69
C GLU A 177 25.10 -0.24 -12.86
N ASN A 178 25.47 -1.25 -12.09
CA ASN A 178 26.77 -1.92 -12.18
C ASN A 178 26.68 -3.40 -11.79
N VAL A 179 27.76 -4.14 -12.12
CA VAL A 179 27.87 -5.59 -11.90
C VAL A 179 27.71 -5.96 -10.42
N ASN A 180 28.28 -5.17 -9.50
CA ASN A 180 28.17 -5.45 -8.05
C ASN A 180 26.74 -5.34 -7.55
N GLN A 181 25.98 -4.34 -8.03
CA GLN A 181 24.55 -4.22 -7.72
C GLN A 181 23.77 -5.42 -8.25
N LEU A 182 24.03 -5.84 -9.50
CA LEU A 182 23.39 -7.03 -10.07
C LEU A 182 23.73 -8.29 -9.27
N GLN A 183 25.00 -8.49 -8.92
CA GLN A 183 25.44 -9.63 -8.11
C GLN A 183 24.71 -9.70 -6.77
N LYS A 184 24.53 -8.55 -6.10
CA LYS A 184 23.76 -8.46 -4.84
C LYS A 184 22.28 -8.79 -5.04
N LEU A 185 21.70 -8.44 -6.18
CA LEU A 185 20.32 -8.79 -6.52
C LEU A 185 20.16 -10.28 -6.83
N LEU A 186 21.14 -10.90 -7.48
CA LEU A 186 21.15 -12.34 -7.79
C LEU A 186 21.34 -13.19 -6.53
N SER A 187 22.27 -12.83 -5.64
CA SER A 187 22.54 -13.58 -4.41
C SER A 187 21.41 -13.50 -3.39
N GLY A 188 20.61 -12.45 -3.43
CA GLY A 188 19.43 -12.28 -2.57
C GLY A 188 18.18 -13.03 -3.04
N ARG A 189 18.28 -13.87 -4.07
CA ARG A 189 17.14 -14.63 -4.62
C ARG A 189 16.82 -15.84 -3.75
N ASN A 190 15.60 -15.88 -3.22
CA ASN A 190 15.07 -17.06 -2.53
C ASN A 190 14.31 -17.98 -3.49
N GLY A 191 14.96 -18.42 -4.58
CA GLY A 191 14.34 -19.31 -5.58
C GLY A 191 13.23 -18.68 -6.44
N GLU A 192 12.97 -17.38 -6.30
CA GLU A 192 11.95 -16.68 -7.08
C GLU A 192 12.37 -16.53 -8.55
N GLU A 193 11.45 -16.85 -9.45
CA GLU A 193 11.62 -16.60 -10.88
C GLU A 193 11.56 -15.09 -11.17
N MET A 194 12.69 -14.56 -11.64
CA MET A 194 12.82 -13.16 -12.02
C MET A 194 13.25 -13.04 -13.47
N LEU A 195 12.90 -11.90 -14.06
CA LEU A 195 13.29 -11.47 -15.39
C LEU A 195 14.42 -10.46 -15.29
N VAL A 196 15.37 -10.56 -16.22
CA VAL A 196 16.35 -9.52 -16.52
C VAL A 196 16.05 -8.92 -17.88
N GLU A 197 16.07 -7.60 -17.96
CA GLU A 197 15.86 -6.86 -19.19
C GLU A 197 16.87 -5.73 -19.31
N GLN A 198 17.29 -5.46 -20.55
CA GLN A 198 18.05 -4.26 -20.87
C GLN A 198 17.20 -3.03 -20.55
N PHE A 199 17.80 -2.03 -19.90
CA PHE A 199 17.15 -0.74 -19.74
C PHE A 199 16.91 -0.09 -21.10
N PHE A 200 15.64 0.16 -21.42
CA PHE A 200 15.28 0.95 -22.60
C PHE A 200 15.24 2.45 -22.20
N PRO A 201 16.03 3.33 -22.82
CA PRO A 201 16.00 4.75 -22.55
C PRO A 201 14.78 5.43 -23.18
N GLY A 202 14.30 6.51 -22.57
CA GLY A 202 13.19 7.30 -23.08
C GLY A 202 12.08 7.53 -22.06
N ARG A 203 10.95 8.04 -22.55
CA ARG A 203 9.81 8.44 -21.70
C ARG A 203 8.75 7.36 -21.67
N GLY A 204 8.16 7.17 -20.48
CA GLY A 204 7.01 6.29 -20.31
C GLY A 204 5.74 6.90 -20.92
N LEU A 205 4.90 6.06 -21.49
CA LEU A 205 3.56 6.43 -21.97
C LEU A 205 2.60 5.26 -21.70
N GLY A 206 1.33 5.57 -21.53
CA GLY A 206 0.28 4.57 -21.32
C GLY A 206 -0.81 4.68 -22.38
N LEU A 207 -1.18 3.55 -22.97
CA LEU A 207 -2.34 3.42 -23.84
C LEU A 207 -3.45 2.69 -23.09
N SER A 208 -4.47 3.43 -22.69
CA SER A 208 -5.65 2.92 -21.98
C SER A 208 -6.74 2.55 -22.97
N LEU A 209 -7.42 1.43 -22.74
CA LEU A 209 -8.43 0.92 -23.66
C LEU A 209 -9.59 0.22 -22.97
N LEU A 210 -10.72 0.18 -23.68
CA LEU A 210 -11.84 -0.73 -23.46
C LEU A 210 -11.95 -1.63 -24.68
N ALA A 211 -12.07 -2.93 -24.45
CA ALA A 211 -12.26 -3.92 -25.50
C ALA A 211 -13.49 -4.80 -25.25
N ASP A 212 -14.08 -5.31 -26.32
CA ASP A 212 -15.06 -6.39 -26.31
C ASP A 212 -14.64 -7.47 -27.30
N ARG A 213 -14.51 -8.72 -26.84
CA ARG A 213 -14.21 -9.90 -27.65
C ARG A 213 -13.08 -9.65 -28.66
N GLY A 214 -11.98 -9.09 -28.17
CA GLY A 214 -10.79 -8.81 -28.96
C GLY A 214 -10.86 -7.56 -29.86
N ARG A 215 -11.93 -6.77 -29.84
CA ARG A 215 -12.04 -5.51 -30.59
C ARG A 215 -11.90 -4.29 -29.68
N LEU A 216 -11.11 -3.30 -30.10
CA LEU A 216 -11.02 -2.01 -29.43
C LEU A 216 -12.32 -1.19 -29.57
N LEU A 217 -12.86 -0.73 -28.44
CA LEU A 217 -14.05 0.14 -28.38
C LEU A 217 -13.72 1.60 -28.02
N GLN A 218 -12.59 1.82 -27.37
CA GLN A 218 -12.09 3.15 -27.00
C GLN A 218 -10.61 3.07 -26.71
N VAL A 219 -9.89 4.11 -27.10
CA VAL A 219 -8.47 4.28 -26.77
C VAL A 219 -8.25 5.66 -26.16
N PHE A 220 -7.29 5.75 -25.25
CA PHE A 220 -6.80 7.01 -24.69
C PHE A 220 -5.30 6.91 -24.42
N GLN A 221 -4.51 7.84 -24.95
CA GLN A 221 -3.08 7.91 -24.69
C GLN A 221 -2.73 9.01 -23.69
N HIS A 222 -1.84 8.70 -22.75
CA HIS A 222 -1.16 9.70 -21.94
C HIS A 222 0.35 9.49 -21.97
N ASN A 223 1.09 10.59 -21.93
CA ASN A 223 2.53 10.62 -21.80
C ASN A 223 2.91 10.98 -20.36
N ARG A 224 3.84 10.22 -19.77
CA ARG A 224 4.29 10.48 -18.41
C ARG A 224 5.26 11.65 -18.41
N VAL A 225 4.93 12.67 -17.63
CA VAL A 225 5.78 13.84 -17.44
C VAL A 225 6.69 13.63 -16.24
N ARG A 226 6.12 13.09 -15.15
CA ARG A 226 6.86 12.60 -13.97
C ARG A 226 6.26 11.29 -13.47
N GLU A 227 7.13 10.41 -13.00
CA GLU A 227 6.80 9.08 -12.50
C GLU A 227 7.77 8.69 -11.37
N ASP A 228 7.30 7.79 -10.50
CA ASP A 228 8.14 7.11 -9.52
C ASP A 228 7.91 5.59 -9.61
N ALA A 229 8.45 4.83 -8.66
CA ALA A 229 8.26 3.37 -8.61
C ALA A 229 6.79 2.92 -8.44
N THR A 230 5.90 3.83 -8.04
CA THR A 230 4.46 3.57 -7.82
C THR A 230 3.59 3.92 -9.03
N GLY A 231 4.16 4.63 -10.01
CA GLY A 231 3.53 4.97 -11.30
C GLY A 231 3.63 6.46 -11.64
N SER A 232 2.84 6.89 -12.62
CA SER A 232 2.78 8.30 -13.02
C SER A 232 1.88 9.10 -12.07
N TYR A 233 2.43 10.16 -11.48
CA TYR A 233 1.68 11.16 -10.71
C TYR A 233 1.47 12.46 -11.47
N TYR A 234 2.19 12.69 -12.57
CA TYR A 234 2.00 13.82 -13.46
C TYR A 234 2.15 13.40 -14.92
N ARG A 235 1.09 13.63 -15.70
CA ARG A 235 1.00 13.19 -17.10
C ARG A 235 0.27 14.20 -17.97
N VAL A 236 0.33 14.01 -19.28
CA VAL A 236 -0.37 14.83 -20.27
C VAL A 236 -1.10 13.94 -21.27
N SER A 237 -2.31 14.32 -21.69
CA SER A 237 -3.03 13.64 -22.77
C SER A 237 -2.29 13.83 -24.10
N GLY A 238 -2.28 12.80 -24.92
CA GLY A 238 -1.69 12.86 -26.26
C GLY A 238 -2.48 12.06 -27.28
N SER A 239 -2.14 12.25 -28.55
CA SER A 239 -2.76 11.50 -29.65
C SER A 239 -2.39 10.01 -29.61
N PRO A 240 -3.35 9.07 -29.73
CA PRO A 240 -3.04 7.65 -29.83
C PRO A 240 -2.14 7.36 -31.03
N CYS A 241 -0.94 6.85 -30.77
CA CYS A 241 -0.01 6.47 -31.82
C CYS A 241 -0.52 5.22 -32.57
N PRO A 242 -0.72 5.27 -33.90
CA PRO A 242 -1.27 4.13 -34.66
C PRO A 242 -0.49 2.83 -34.47
N ALA A 243 0.84 2.89 -34.44
CA ALA A 243 1.68 1.70 -34.23
C ALA A 243 1.44 1.04 -32.86
N LEU A 244 1.23 1.83 -31.81
CA LEU A 244 0.92 1.33 -30.47
C LEU A 244 -0.50 0.77 -30.40
N VAL A 245 -1.46 1.44 -31.05
CA VAL A 245 -2.84 0.97 -31.15
C VAL A 245 -2.89 -0.39 -31.84
N SER A 246 -2.21 -0.55 -32.98
CA SER A 246 -2.13 -1.83 -33.70
C SER A 246 -1.50 -2.93 -32.86
N ALA A 247 -0.45 -2.62 -32.09
CA ALA A 247 0.16 -3.59 -31.18
C ALA A 247 -0.78 -4.03 -30.05
N CYS A 248 -1.52 -3.09 -29.46
CA CYS A 248 -2.54 -3.41 -28.47
C CYS A 248 -3.66 -4.25 -29.07
N GLN A 249 -4.15 -3.86 -30.25
CA GLN A 249 -5.19 -4.58 -31.01
C GLN A 249 -4.78 -6.03 -31.30
N ALA A 250 -3.53 -6.28 -31.69
CA ALA A 250 -3.02 -7.63 -31.93
C ALA A 250 -3.06 -8.49 -30.66
N ILE A 251 -2.57 -7.94 -29.53
CA ILE A 251 -2.56 -8.66 -28.25
C ILE A 251 -4.00 -8.97 -27.79
N ILE A 252 -4.89 -7.98 -27.74
CA ILE A 252 -6.26 -8.21 -27.27
C ILE A 252 -7.05 -9.15 -28.19
N ALA A 253 -6.84 -9.08 -29.50
CA ALA A 253 -7.50 -9.97 -30.47
C ALA A 253 -7.07 -11.42 -30.27
N SER A 254 -5.76 -11.65 -30.07
CA SER A 254 -5.22 -12.99 -29.84
C SER A 254 -5.75 -13.66 -28.56
N LEU A 255 -6.22 -12.86 -27.61
CA LEU A 255 -6.78 -13.30 -26.33
C LEU A 255 -8.31 -13.29 -26.30
N ASN A 256 -8.97 -12.81 -27.36
CA ASN A 256 -10.41 -12.52 -27.35
C ASN A 256 -10.83 -11.63 -26.15
N TYR A 257 -9.96 -10.70 -25.77
CA TYR A 257 -10.04 -9.97 -24.50
C TYR A 257 -11.28 -9.05 -24.43
N THR A 258 -11.94 -9.06 -23.28
CA THR A 258 -13.05 -8.16 -22.93
C THR A 258 -12.76 -7.45 -21.62
N GLY A 259 -12.88 -6.12 -21.62
CA GLY A 259 -12.73 -5.29 -20.43
C GLY A 259 -11.73 -4.16 -20.57
N LEU A 260 -11.32 -3.62 -19.42
CA LEU A 260 -10.39 -2.49 -19.33
C LEU A 260 -8.94 -2.95 -19.31
N ALA A 261 -8.07 -2.27 -20.03
CA ALA A 261 -6.63 -2.47 -19.89
C ALA A 261 -5.85 -1.16 -20.08
N MET A 262 -4.67 -1.08 -19.45
CA MET A 262 -3.67 -0.08 -19.81
C MET A 262 -2.37 -0.78 -20.20
N PHE A 263 -1.92 -0.54 -21.42
CA PHE A 263 -0.63 -0.99 -21.93
C PHE A 263 0.40 0.09 -21.63
N GLU A 264 1.48 -0.31 -20.94
CA GLU A 264 2.58 0.58 -20.60
C GLU A 264 3.72 0.41 -21.59
N PHE A 265 4.16 1.52 -22.18
CA PHE A 265 5.26 1.54 -23.14
C PHE A 265 6.35 2.50 -22.69
N ARG A 266 7.53 2.32 -23.26
CA ARG A 266 8.56 3.35 -23.28
C ARG A 266 8.91 3.72 -24.71
N ARG A 267 9.14 5.01 -24.95
CA ARG A 267 9.49 5.56 -26.27
C ARG A 267 10.75 6.41 -26.19
N SER A 268 11.71 6.13 -27.08
CA SER A 268 12.98 6.86 -27.21
C SER A 268 12.78 8.18 -27.97
N ALA A 269 13.81 9.04 -27.97
CA ALA A 269 13.78 10.30 -28.70
C ALA A 269 13.68 10.09 -30.23
N GLU A 270 14.25 9.00 -30.73
CA GLU A 270 14.25 8.59 -32.14
C GLU A 270 12.91 7.93 -32.55
N GLY A 271 11.96 7.82 -31.63
CA GLY A 271 10.64 7.26 -31.90
C GLY A 271 10.53 5.74 -31.79
N LYS A 272 11.61 5.03 -31.48
CA LYS A 272 11.57 3.59 -31.15
C LYS A 272 10.80 3.38 -29.85
N TRP A 273 10.11 2.27 -29.71
CA TRP A 273 9.32 1.98 -28.52
C TRP A 273 9.31 0.50 -28.17
N VAL A 274 9.02 0.21 -26.91
CA VAL A 274 8.87 -1.16 -26.38
C VAL A 274 7.69 -1.24 -25.42
N LEU A 275 7.01 -2.38 -25.41
CA LEU A 275 6.02 -2.74 -24.39
C LEU A 275 6.74 -3.11 -23.08
N LEU A 276 6.28 -2.56 -21.96
CA LEU A 276 6.84 -2.81 -20.62
C LEU A 276 5.98 -3.79 -19.82
N GLU A 277 4.67 -3.52 -19.73
CA GLU A 277 3.68 -4.34 -19.03
C GLU A 277 2.26 -4.01 -19.49
N VAL A 278 1.31 -4.89 -19.14
CA VAL A 278 -0.12 -4.69 -19.36
C VAL A 278 -0.83 -4.74 -18.01
N ASN A 279 -1.61 -3.70 -17.71
CA ASN A 279 -2.50 -3.66 -16.55
C ASN A 279 -3.92 -3.98 -17.02
N ALA A 280 -4.31 -5.26 -17.04
CA ALA A 280 -5.62 -5.75 -17.47
C ALA A 280 -6.71 -5.57 -16.40
N ARG A 281 -6.85 -4.33 -15.90
CA ARG A 281 -7.73 -3.92 -14.81
C ARG A 281 -7.85 -2.38 -14.76
N PRO A 282 -8.71 -1.81 -13.89
CA PRO A 282 -8.68 -0.37 -13.62
C PRO A 282 -7.29 0.12 -13.18
N TRP A 283 -6.90 1.32 -13.64
CA TRP A 283 -5.54 1.84 -13.48
C TRP A 283 -5.47 3.23 -12.82
N GLY A 284 -4.31 3.58 -12.28
CA GLY A 284 -4.19 4.75 -11.40
C GLY A 284 -4.35 6.12 -12.09
N SER A 285 -3.97 6.25 -13.36
CA SER A 285 -4.07 7.52 -14.10
C SER A 285 -5.46 7.82 -14.69
N MET A 286 -6.48 7.00 -14.39
CA MET A 286 -7.83 7.03 -14.97
C MET A 286 -8.59 8.36 -14.79
N ALA A 287 -8.26 9.16 -13.77
CA ALA A 287 -8.93 10.45 -13.58
C ALA A 287 -8.74 11.43 -14.77
N LEU A 288 -7.63 11.34 -15.49
CA LEU A 288 -7.36 12.20 -16.66
C LEU A 288 -8.32 11.91 -17.83
N PRO A 289 -8.47 10.66 -18.34
CA PRO A 289 -9.44 10.38 -19.39
C PRO A 289 -10.88 10.72 -18.96
N LEU A 290 -11.25 10.46 -17.71
CA LEU A 290 -12.57 10.82 -17.19
C LEU A 290 -12.84 12.33 -17.29
N ALA A 291 -11.88 13.16 -16.88
CA ALA A 291 -12.01 14.61 -16.93
C ALA A 291 -12.08 15.16 -18.38
N LEU A 292 -11.62 14.36 -19.35
CA LEU A 292 -11.68 14.67 -20.78
C LEU A 292 -12.91 14.05 -21.47
N GLY A 293 -13.83 13.45 -20.72
CA GLY A 293 -15.07 12.86 -21.25
C GLY A 293 -14.97 11.39 -21.67
N VAL A 294 -13.78 10.78 -21.57
CA VAL A 294 -13.59 9.36 -21.88
C VAL A 294 -13.94 8.51 -20.65
N ASP A 295 -15.24 8.24 -20.48
CA ASP A 295 -15.80 7.55 -19.32
C ASP A 295 -15.63 6.01 -19.38
N PHE A 296 -14.39 5.56 -19.20
CA PHE A 296 -14.07 4.13 -19.19
C PHE A 296 -14.92 3.29 -18.20
N PRO A 297 -15.07 3.67 -16.91
CA PRO A 297 -15.86 2.90 -15.95
C PRO A 297 -17.32 2.74 -16.36
N TYR A 298 -17.99 3.82 -16.79
CA TYR A 298 -19.41 3.72 -17.14
C TYR A 298 -19.64 2.97 -18.45
N ARG A 299 -18.77 3.18 -19.45
CA ARG A 299 -18.81 2.40 -20.70
C ARG A 299 -18.56 0.91 -20.44
N TRP A 300 -17.64 0.59 -19.52
CA TRP A 300 -17.39 -0.79 -19.11
C TRP A 300 -18.56 -1.41 -18.36
N PHE A 301 -19.20 -0.66 -17.45
CA PHE A 301 -20.42 -1.09 -16.78
C PHE A 301 -21.55 -1.37 -17.78
N ARG A 302 -21.82 -0.47 -18.73
CA ARG A 302 -22.84 -0.67 -19.77
C ARG A 302 -22.55 -1.89 -20.64
N LEU A 303 -21.29 -2.07 -21.05
CA LEU A 303 -20.88 -3.25 -21.81
C LEU A 303 -21.15 -4.54 -21.01
N LEU A 304 -20.66 -4.61 -19.77
CA LEU A 304 -20.75 -5.84 -18.99
C LEU A 304 -22.16 -6.12 -18.48
N VAL A 305 -22.97 -5.11 -18.15
CA VAL A 305 -24.29 -5.28 -17.54
C VAL A 305 -25.39 -5.35 -18.60
N ALA A 306 -25.39 -4.41 -19.54
CA ALA A 306 -26.42 -4.26 -20.55
C ALA A 306 -26.04 -4.83 -21.93
N GLY A 307 -24.78 -5.23 -22.14
CA GLY A 307 -24.29 -5.65 -23.46
C GLY A 307 -24.15 -4.48 -24.45
N GLU A 308 -24.15 -3.24 -23.94
CA GLU A 308 -24.21 -2.04 -24.78
C GLU A 308 -22.81 -1.49 -25.05
N GLU A 309 -22.41 -1.54 -26.32
CA GLU A 309 -21.24 -0.80 -26.79
C GLU A 309 -21.56 0.68 -26.95
N SER A 310 -20.62 1.53 -26.55
CA SER A 310 -20.71 2.97 -26.76
C SER A 310 -19.78 3.37 -27.91
N PRO A 311 -20.16 4.34 -28.77
CA PRO A 311 -19.25 4.90 -29.77
C PRO A 311 -17.96 5.44 -29.11
N PRO A 312 -16.82 5.43 -29.82
CA PRO A 312 -15.59 6.06 -29.33
C PRO A 312 -15.79 7.56 -29.18
N VAL A 313 -15.11 8.13 -28.17
CA VAL A 313 -15.16 9.54 -27.82
C VAL A 313 -13.80 10.16 -28.08
N ASP A 314 -13.80 11.26 -28.84
CA ASP A 314 -12.63 12.11 -29.04
C ASP A 314 -12.33 12.95 -27.79
N TYR A 315 -11.06 13.28 -27.59
CA TYR A 315 -10.63 14.03 -26.42
C TYR A 315 -9.58 15.08 -26.77
N ARG A 316 -9.45 16.08 -25.88
CA ARG A 316 -8.47 17.15 -26.05
C ARG A 316 -7.07 16.68 -25.67
N GLU A 317 -6.12 16.94 -26.55
CA GLU A 317 -4.70 16.70 -26.32
C GLU A 317 -4.04 17.84 -25.53
N GLY A 318 -2.88 17.58 -24.93
CA GLY A 318 -2.11 18.59 -24.22
C GLY A 318 -2.68 19.01 -22.86
N VAL A 319 -3.65 18.26 -22.32
CA VAL A 319 -4.23 18.50 -20.99
C VAL A 319 -3.48 17.67 -19.95
N PHE A 320 -3.03 18.33 -18.89
CA PHE A 320 -2.26 17.72 -17.82
C PHE A 320 -3.16 17.12 -16.74
N GLY A 321 -2.76 15.98 -16.20
CA GLY A 321 -3.39 15.36 -15.03
C GLY A 321 -2.40 15.26 -13.88
N ARG A 322 -2.77 15.77 -12.70
CA ARG A 322 -1.91 15.82 -11.51
C ARG A 322 -2.51 15.10 -10.31
N ASN A 323 -1.74 14.18 -9.75
CA ASN A 323 -1.92 13.72 -8.38
C ASN A 323 -1.14 14.66 -7.45
N PHE A 324 -1.85 15.58 -6.78
CA PHE A 324 -1.23 16.66 -6.02
C PHE A 324 -0.40 16.17 -4.83
N ALA A 325 -0.91 15.21 -4.05
CA ALA A 325 -0.21 14.71 -2.86
C ALA A 325 1.10 14.00 -3.23
N LEU A 326 1.10 13.17 -4.29
CA LEU A 326 2.31 12.51 -4.77
C LEU A 326 3.31 13.51 -5.36
N ASP A 327 2.85 14.45 -6.19
CA ASP A 327 3.72 15.46 -6.80
C ASP A 327 4.36 16.38 -5.74
N LEU A 328 3.62 16.74 -4.69
CA LEU A 328 4.17 17.52 -3.57
C LEU A 328 5.21 16.72 -2.78
N GLY A 329 4.94 15.43 -2.52
CA GLY A 329 5.90 14.53 -1.87
C GLY A 329 7.21 14.41 -2.67
N ALA A 330 7.10 14.22 -3.99
CA ALA A 330 8.24 14.18 -4.90
C ALA A 330 9.00 15.51 -4.93
N THR A 331 8.29 16.65 -5.00
CA THR A 331 8.89 17.99 -4.99
C THR A 331 9.75 18.21 -3.74
N VAL A 332 9.22 17.85 -2.56
CA VAL A 332 9.95 17.99 -1.30
C VAL A 332 11.17 17.06 -1.26
N SER A 333 11.06 15.85 -1.81
CA SER A 333 12.19 14.91 -1.89
C SER A 333 13.29 15.42 -2.82
N GLU A 334 12.93 15.87 -4.03
CA GLU A 334 13.85 16.47 -5.02
C GLU A 334 14.60 17.64 -4.39
N PHE A 335 13.86 18.58 -3.80
CA PHE A 335 14.43 19.76 -3.14
C PHE A 335 15.44 19.42 -2.03
N ARG A 336 15.22 18.32 -1.30
CA ARG A 336 16.14 17.86 -0.23
C ARG A 336 17.33 17.07 -0.75
N SER A 337 17.14 16.28 -1.80
CA SER A 337 18.19 15.41 -2.36
C SER A 337 19.25 16.20 -3.11
N GLU A 338 18.89 17.35 -3.68
CA GLU A 338 19.82 18.12 -4.48
C GLU A 338 20.48 19.20 -3.62
N ARG A 339 21.80 19.09 -3.47
CA ARG A 339 22.68 20.21 -3.05
C ARG A 339 22.70 21.25 -4.17
N ARG A 340 21.58 21.95 -4.39
CA ARG A 340 21.50 23.01 -5.41
C ARG A 340 22.14 24.28 -4.88
N GLY A 341 23.00 24.90 -5.68
CA GLY A 341 23.37 26.29 -5.50
C GLY A 341 22.11 27.19 -5.53
N PRO A 342 22.17 28.39 -4.92
CA PRO A 342 21.00 29.25 -4.70
C PRO A 342 20.20 29.54 -5.99
N TRP A 343 20.89 29.71 -7.12
CA TRP A 343 20.26 29.94 -8.42
C TRP A 343 19.44 28.75 -8.95
N ASN A 344 19.95 27.53 -8.81
CA ASN A 344 19.23 26.32 -9.26
C ASN A 344 18.02 26.04 -8.36
N ALA A 345 18.12 26.33 -7.06
CA ALA A 345 17.00 26.25 -6.14
C ALA A 345 15.91 27.28 -6.47
N ALA A 346 16.29 28.52 -6.79
CA ALA A 346 15.37 29.57 -7.20
C ALA A 346 14.65 29.22 -8.51
N SER A 347 15.40 28.81 -9.54
CA SER A 347 14.85 28.39 -10.84
C SER A 347 13.84 27.23 -10.71
N PHE A 348 14.18 26.21 -9.93
CA PHE A 348 13.27 25.11 -9.64
C PHE A 348 11.99 25.57 -8.93
N THR A 349 12.14 26.43 -7.92
CA THR A 349 11.00 26.94 -7.15
C THR A 349 10.06 27.76 -8.04
N ILE A 350 10.60 28.65 -8.87
CA ILE A 350 9.84 29.43 -9.85
C ILE A 350 9.14 28.49 -10.83
N HIS A 351 9.85 27.51 -11.40
CA HIS A 351 9.25 26.57 -12.34
C HIS A 351 8.09 25.77 -11.72
N ARG A 352 8.27 25.27 -10.49
CA ARG A 352 7.23 24.57 -9.74
C ARG A 352 6.04 25.48 -9.41
N ALA A 353 6.29 26.73 -9.05
CA ALA A 353 5.22 27.71 -8.80
C ALA A 353 4.41 28.00 -10.07
N LEU A 354 5.08 28.19 -11.22
CA LEU A 354 4.42 28.40 -12.51
C LEU A 354 3.56 27.20 -12.95
N GLU A 355 4.01 25.97 -12.66
CA GLU A 355 3.21 24.78 -12.91
C GLU A 355 1.89 24.77 -12.11
N LEU A 356 1.89 25.28 -10.88
CA LEU A 356 0.68 25.36 -10.04
C LEU A 356 -0.35 26.37 -10.55
N LEU A 357 0.02 27.24 -11.49
CA LEU A 357 -0.90 28.18 -12.15
C LEU A 357 -1.62 27.54 -13.35
N ARG A 358 -1.19 26.37 -13.85
CA ARG A 358 -1.80 25.71 -15.01
C ARG A 358 -3.29 25.37 -14.84
N PRO A 359 -3.81 24.99 -13.66
CA PRO A 359 -5.24 24.81 -13.44
C PRO A 359 -6.07 26.06 -13.80
N LEU A 360 -5.52 27.26 -13.61
CA LEU A 360 -6.19 28.53 -13.96
C LEU A 360 -6.36 28.70 -15.48
N THR A 361 -5.54 28.02 -16.27
CA THR A 361 -5.58 28.05 -17.75
C THR A 361 -6.50 26.99 -18.34
N GLY A 362 -7.16 26.16 -17.51
CA GLY A 362 -7.96 25.02 -17.98
C GLY A 362 -7.15 23.90 -18.66
N ARG A 363 -5.82 23.99 -18.64
CA ARG A 363 -4.91 22.99 -19.23
C ARG A 363 -4.51 21.90 -18.24
N GLU A 364 -5.03 21.91 -17.01
CA GLU A 364 -4.71 20.92 -16.00
C GLU A 364 -5.95 20.51 -15.19
N VAL A 365 -6.04 19.21 -14.91
CA VAL A 365 -7.04 18.60 -14.04
C VAL A 365 -6.38 17.90 -12.86
N HIS A 366 -7.09 17.84 -11.74
CA HIS A 366 -6.62 17.14 -10.54
C HIS A 366 -7.30 15.78 -10.41
N ASP A 367 -6.54 14.78 -9.96
CA ASP A 367 -7.06 13.42 -9.78
C ASP A 367 -8.10 13.33 -8.66
N VAL A 368 -7.81 14.00 -7.54
CA VAL A 368 -8.56 13.88 -6.30
C VAL A 368 -9.49 15.08 -6.09
N LEU A 369 -9.00 16.30 -6.30
CA LEU A 369 -9.78 17.53 -6.11
C LEU A 369 -10.66 17.81 -7.33
N VAL A 370 -11.95 17.48 -7.22
CA VAL A 370 -12.97 17.77 -8.24
C VAL A 370 -14.15 18.52 -7.61
N ARG A 371 -14.78 19.41 -8.37
CA ARG A 371 -15.79 20.36 -7.85
C ARG A 371 -17.02 19.67 -7.27
N ASP A 372 -17.46 18.58 -7.89
CA ASP A 372 -18.66 17.85 -7.50
C ASP A 372 -18.41 16.84 -6.37
N ASP A 373 -17.16 16.62 -5.96
CA ASP A 373 -16.80 15.67 -4.89
C ASP A 373 -15.48 16.08 -4.20
N ILE A 374 -15.56 17.09 -3.33
CA ILE A 374 -14.38 17.64 -2.63
C ILE A 374 -13.94 16.81 -1.41
N GLY A 375 -14.80 15.91 -0.91
CA GLY A 375 -14.58 15.16 0.34
C GLY A 375 -13.24 14.42 0.40
N PRO A 376 -12.87 13.64 -0.63
CA PRO A 376 -11.58 12.95 -0.67
C PRO A 376 -10.37 13.88 -0.61
N ALA A 377 -10.42 15.02 -1.31
CA ALA A 377 -9.31 15.97 -1.34
C ALA A 377 -9.10 16.67 0.02
N VAL A 378 -10.19 17.04 0.69
CA VAL A 378 -10.14 17.61 2.05
C VAL A 378 -9.51 16.60 3.02
N ARG A 379 -9.89 15.32 2.91
CA ARG A 379 -9.32 14.27 3.76
C ARG A 379 -7.83 14.06 3.48
N GLU A 380 -7.43 13.98 2.21
CA GLU A 380 -6.02 13.81 1.80
C GLU A 380 -5.14 14.99 2.27
N LEU A 381 -5.62 16.22 2.11
CA LEU A 381 -4.93 17.43 2.57
C LEU A 381 -4.80 17.46 4.09
N ARG A 382 -5.86 17.14 4.83
CA ARG A 382 -5.81 17.04 6.28
C ARG A 382 -4.78 16.00 6.73
N ASP A 383 -4.77 14.83 6.11
CA ASP A 383 -3.83 13.77 6.45
C ASP A 383 -2.38 14.17 6.13
N LEU A 384 -2.16 14.93 5.05
CA LEU A 384 -0.87 15.54 4.75
C LEU A 384 -0.43 16.56 5.82
N VAL A 385 -1.31 17.49 6.21
CA VAL A 385 -1.03 18.51 7.23
C VAL A 385 -0.74 17.86 8.57
N LEU A 386 -1.56 16.89 9.00
CA LEU A 386 -1.34 16.14 10.24
C LEU A 386 0.00 15.39 10.22
N ARG A 387 0.37 14.77 9.08
CA ARG A 387 1.70 14.15 8.93
C ARG A 387 2.82 15.18 9.03
N GLY A 388 2.64 16.38 8.47
CA GLY A 388 3.59 17.50 8.58
C GLY A 388 3.78 17.97 10.02
N LEU A 389 2.68 18.29 10.71
CA LEU A 389 2.70 18.73 12.11
C LEU A 389 3.30 17.67 13.04
N ARG A 390 3.00 16.39 12.82
CA ARG A 390 3.54 15.28 13.63
C ARG A 390 5.05 15.07 13.45
N ARG A 391 5.63 15.42 12.29
CA ARG A 391 7.09 15.43 12.10
C ARG A 391 7.78 16.52 12.90
N ILE A 392 7.10 17.65 13.11
CA ILE A 392 7.62 18.80 13.86
C ILE A 392 7.39 18.60 15.37
N GLY A 393 6.26 17.98 15.75
CA GLY A 393 5.83 17.80 17.15
C GLY A 393 6.35 16.55 17.87
N GLY A 394 7.26 15.76 17.28
CA GLY A 394 7.67 14.45 17.80
C GLY A 394 8.77 14.45 18.88
N ARG A 395 9.11 15.60 19.47
CA ARG A 395 10.17 15.70 20.50
C ARG A 395 9.79 16.68 21.59
N GLY A 396 9.99 16.30 22.85
CA GLY A 396 9.95 17.21 23.98
C GLY A 396 9.06 16.79 25.16
N PRO A 397 9.01 17.64 26.21
CA PRO A 397 8.44 17.28 27.52
C PRO A 397 6.93 16.97 27.50
N LEU A 398 6.16 17.65 26.64
CA LEU A 398 4.70 17.49 26.58
C LEU A 398 4.28 16.13 26.02
N VAL A 399 4.94 15.68 24.95
CA VAL A 399 4.69 14.35 24.35
C VAL A 399 5.03 13.25 25.36
N ARG A 400 6.16 13.41 26.06
CA ARG A 400 6.57 12.49 27.12
C ARG A 400 5.56 12.44 28.27
N ALA A 401 5.10 13.60 28.74
CA ALA A 401 4.10 13.67 29.81
C ALA A 401 2.78 13.01 29.39
N TRP A 402 2.32 13.26 28.16
CA TRP A 402 1.12 12.64 27.60
C TRP A 402 1.25 11.11 27.52
N ALA A 403 2.38 10.60 26.99
CA ALA A 403 2.61 9.16 26.87
C ALA A 403 2.65 8.48 28.25
N ARG A 404 3.37 9.06 29.22
CA ARG A 404 3.40 8.58 30.62
C ARG A 404 2.01 8.57 31.27
N ALA A 405 1.20 9.60 31.05
CA ALA A 405 -0.17 9.66 31.56
C ALA A 405 -1.06 8.54 30.98
N ARG A 406 -0.88 8.20 29.70
CA ARG A 406 -1.61 7.10 29.05
C ARG A 406 -1.21 5.74 29.60
N VAL A 407 0.08 5.50 29.87
CA VAL A 407 0.54 4.29 30.56
C VAL A 407 -0.11 4.16 31.94
N ARG A 408 -0.05 5.21 32.76
CA ARG A 408 -0.68 5.22 34.10
C ARG A 408 -2.18 4.97 34.03
N SER A 409 -2.87 5.58 33.07
CA SER A 409 -4.31 5.33 32.86
C SER A 409 -4.61 3.88 32.45
N ALA A 410 -3.72 3.21 31.71
CA ALA A 410 -3.89 1.80 31.36
C ALA A 410 -3.71 0.89 32.58
N CYS A 411 -2.79 1.24 33.50
CA CYS A 411 -2.55 0.49 34.74
C CYS A 411 -3.75 0.53 35.71
N ARG A 412 -4.56 1.58 35.65
CA ARG A 412 -5.76 1.74 36.50
C ARG A 412 -6.98 0.95 36.01
N ARG A 413 -6.91 0.29 34.85
CA ARG A 413 -8.03 -0.49 34.35
C ARG A 413 -8.16 -1.78 35.15
N PRO A 414 -9.37 -2.19 35.56
CA PRO A 414 -9.57 -3.42 36.29
C PRO A 414 -9.19 -4.64 35.42
N GLY A 415 -8.58 -5.65 36.04
CA GLY A 415 -8.10 -6.86 35.39
C GLY A 415 -6.59 -6.90 35.18
N GLN A 416 -6.09 -8.02 34.66
CA GLN A 416 -4.66 -8.19 34.39
C GLN A 416 -4.21 -7.28 33.25
N LEU A 417 -3.14 -6.50 33.48
CA LEU A 417 -2.62 -5.56 32.48
C LEU A 417 -2.11 -6.33 31.25
N ARG A 418 -2.61 -5.99 30.07
CA ARG A 418 -2.18 -6.57 28.78
C ARG A 418 -1.50 -5.51 27.91
N LEU A 419 -0.24 -5.74 27.57
CA LEU A 419 0.59 -4.86 26.75
C LEU A 419 0.82 -5.51 25.38
N LEU A 420 0.39 -4.83 24.32
CA LEU A 420 0.53 -5.33 22.96
C LEU A 420 1.48 -4.46 22.14
N PHE A 421 2.65 -4.99 21.83
CA PHE A 421 3.63 -4.31 20.97
C PHE A 421 3.28 -4.52 19.50
N VAL A 422 3.09 -3.42 18.75
CA VAL A 422 2.63 -3.46 17.36
C VAL A 422 3.61 -2.76 16.44
N CYS A 423 4.08 -3.45 15.39
CA CYS A 423 4.81 -2.83 14.30
C CYS A 423 4.26 -3.28 12.94
N HIS A 424 4.83 -2.81 11.83
CA HIS A 424 4.32 -3.20 10.51
C HIS A 424 4.41 -4.72 10.25
N GLY A 425 5.59 -5.30 10.45
CA GLY A 425 5.85 -6.69 10.07
C GLY A 425 5.69 -7.73 11.18
N ASN A 426 5.83 -7.34 12.45
CA ASN A 426 6.06 -8.24 13.58
C ASN A 426 7.19 -9.26 13.35
N ILE A 427 8.29 -8.79 12.77
CA ILE A 427 9.49 -9.60 12.52
C ILE A 427 10.77 -9.03 13.16
N CYS A 428 10.78 -7.78 13.67
CA CYS A 428 11.99 -7.18 14.27
C CYS A 428 11.65 -6.37 15.54
N ARG A 429 11.02 -5.20 15.37
CA ARG A 429 10.78 -4.22 16.45
C ARG A 429 9.85 -4.73 17.56
N SER A 430 8.62 -5.11 17.21
CA SER A 430 7.64 -5.60 18.20
C SER A 430 8.00 -6.93 18.87
N PRO A 431 8.55 -7.96 18.17
CA PRO A 431 8.95 -9.19 18.87
C PRO A 431 10.15 -8.99 19.78
N PHE A 432 11.14 -8.17 19.38
CA PHE A 432 12.24 -7.79 20.26
C PHE A 432 11.73 -7.09 21.53
N ALA A 433 10.85 -6.09 21.36
CA ALA A 433 10.28 -5.35 22.48
C ALA A 433 9.50 -6.26 23.44
N ALA A 434 8.66 -7.16 22.92
CA ALA A 434 7.89 -8.09 23.74
C ALA A 434 8.78 -9.10 24.48
N ALA A 435 9.78 -9.69 23.81
CA ALA A 435 10.71 -10.61 24.45
C ALA A 435 11.53 -9.92 25.55
N LEU A 436 12.03 -8.70 25.29
CA LEU A 436 12.76 -7.92 26.28
C LEU A 436 11.86 -7.50 27.46
N ALA A 437 10.63 -7.07 27.19
CA ALA A 437 9.65 -6.71 28.21
C ALA A 437 9.31 -7.89 29.12
N ARG A 438 9.02 -9.08 28.57
CA ARG A 438 8.80 -10.30 29.38
C ARG A 438 9.97 -10.59 30.31
N ARG A 439 11.20 -10.48 29.80
CA ARG A 439 12.41 -10.68 30.60
C ARG A 439 12.56 -9.63 31.72
N ARG A 440 12.22 -8.37 31.46
CA ARG A 440 12.34 -7.24 32.41
C ARG A 440 11.24 -7.25 33.46
N PHE A 441 10.01 -7.63 33.09
CA PHE A 441 8.84 -7.54 33.95
C PHE A 441 8.64 -8.79 34.81
N GLY A 442 9.22 -9.92 34.42
CA GLY A 442 9.06 -11.19 35.11
C GLY A 442 7.67 -11.81 34.95
N GLU A 443 7.45 -12.99 35.52
CA GLU A 443 6.22 -13.77 35.35
C GLU A 443 5.01 -13.16 36.07
N ALA A 444 5.24 -12.43 37.16
CA ALA A 444 4.21 -11.68 37.89
C ALA A 444 3.85 -10.34 37.21
N GLY A 445 4.52 -10.00 36.12
CA GLY A 445 4.28 -8.77 35.36
C GLY A 445 3.04 -8.81 34.47
N PRO A 446 2.86 -7.78 33.65
CA PRO A 446 1.77 -7.72 32.66
C PRO A 446 1.84 -8.86 31.65
N ILE A 447 0.70 -9.25 31.09
CA ILE A 447 0.68 -10.10 29.89
C ILE A 447 1.28 -9.26 28.75
N VAL A 448 2.37 -9.75 28.17
CA VAL A 448 3.07 -9.09 27.08
C VAL A 448 2.92 -9.90 25.80
N GLU A 449 2.42 -9.26 24.75
CA GLU A 449 2.18 -9.85 23.44
C GLU A 449 2.75 -8.95 22.33
N SER A 450 2.87 -9.49 21.11
CA SER A 450 3.30 -8.72 19.95
C SER A 450 2.56 -9.12 18.68
N ALA A 451 2.21 -8.14 17.86
CA ALA A 451 1.51 -8.36 16.60
C ALA A 451 1.96 -7.39 15.50
N GLY A 452 1.52 -7.66 14.27
CA GLY A 452 1.89 -6.97 13.05
C GLY A 452 0.69 -6.43 12.28
N THR A 453 0.83 -5.27 11.63
CA THR A 453 -0.24 -4.70 10.80
C THR A 453 -0.23 -5.18 9.34
N LEU A 454 0.68 -6.09 8.97
CA LEU A 454 0.73 -6.74 7.64
C LEU A 454 0.07 -8.13 7.68
N SER A 455 -0.88 -8.39 6.78
CA SER A 455 -1.74 -9.60 6.76
C SER A 455 -1.01 -10.80 6.17
N ARG A 456 0.20 -11.04 6.69
CA ARG A 456 1.11 -12.10 6.27
C ARG A 456 1.82 -12.65 7.52
N PRO A 457 1.11 -13.41 8.37
CA PRO A 457 1.67 -14.05 9.55
C PRO A 457 2.68 -15.16 9.17
N GLY A 458 3.35 -15.74 10.16
CA GLY A 458 4.28 -16.85 9.99
C GLY A 458 5.68 -16.49 9.46
N ARG A 459 5.99 -15.20 9.27
CA ARG A 459 7.31 -14.78 8.77
C ARG A 459 8.38 -14.80 9.86
N PRO A 460 9.61 -15.23 9.55
CA PRO A 460 10.71 -15.23 10.51
C PRO A 460 11.34 -13.84 10.68
N THR A 461 12.03 -13.66 11.80
CA THR A 461 12.97 -12.56 12.01
C THR A 461 14.14 -12.67 11.02
N PRO A 462 14.56 -11.60 10.33
CA PRO A 462 15.75 -11.62 9.46
C PRO A 462 17.01 -12.00 10.24
N ALA A 463 17.95 -12.71 9.60
CA ALA A 463 19.19 -13.17 10.24
C ALA A 463 20.01 -12.03 10.88
N THR A 464 20.07 -10.86 10.24
CA THR A 464 20.70 -9.64 10.80
C THR A 464 20.01 -9.18 12.07
N GLY A 465 18.67 -9.25 12.12
CA GLY A 465 17.88 -8.92 13.30
C GLY A 465 18.01 -9.92 14.43
N ILE A 466 18.17 -11.21 14.13
CA ILE A 466 18.48 -12.24 15.13
C ILE A 466 19.86 -11.95 15.75
N ARG A 467 20.88 -11.72 14.91
CA ARG A 467 22.24 -11.39 15.36
C ARG A 467 22.26 -10.16 16.27
N ALA A 468 21.58 -9.07 15.90
CA ALA A 468 21.48 -7.88 16.73
C ALA A 468 20.68 -8.09 18.03
N ALA A 469 19.67 -8.96 18.04
CA ALA A 469 18.89 -9.24 19.24
C ALA A 469 19.72 -10.03 20.27
N LEU A 470 20.55 -10.95 19.79
CA LEU A 470 21.43 -11.77 20.63
C LEU A 470 22.46 -10.94 21.38
N THR A 471 22.94 -9.82 20.83
CA THR A 471 23.86 -8.91 21.56
C THR A 471 23.21 -8.24 22.77
N GLN A 472 21.88 -8.20 22.80
CA GLN A 472 21.06 -7.75 23.94
C GLN A 472 20.51 -8.93 24.77
N GLY A 473 20.98 -10.16 24.51
CA GLY A 473 20.56 -11.38 25.20
C GLY A 473 19.11 -11.79 24.91
N ILE A 474 18.58 -11.48 23.73
CA ILE A 474 17.25 -11.89 23.26
C ILE A 474 17.40 -12.78 22.03
N ASP A 475 16.85 -13.99 22.10
CA ASP A 475 16.77 -14.88 20.93
C ASP A 475 15.41 -14.73 20.23
N LEU A 476 15.45 -14.43 18.93
CA LEU A 476 14.27 -14.28 18.08
C LEU A 476 14.19 -15.35 16.97
N ALA A 477 15.05 -16.38 16.99
CA ALA A 477 15.10 -17.41 15.95
C ALA A 477 13.78 -18.20 15.84
N ALA A 478 13.17 -18.51 16.99
CA ALA A 478 11.89 -19.21 17.06
C ALA A 478 10.68 -18.29 16.79
N HIS A 479 10.85 -16.97 16.80
CA HIS A 479 9.74 -16.03 16.61
C HIS A 479 9.13 -16.15 15.22
N ARG A 480 7.80 -16.06 15.16
CA ARG A 480 7.03 -16.00 13.91
C ARG A 480 6.02 -14.87 14.01
N SER A 481 5.93 -14.07 12.95
CA SER A 481 5.05 -12.90 12.94
C SER A 481 3.58 -13.28 13.13
N ALA A 482 2.88 -12.58 14.00
CA ALA A 482 1.43 -12.64 14.19
C ALA A 482 0.74 -11.44 13.53
N TRP A 483 -0.51 -11.64 13.13
CA TRP A 483 -1.40 -10.59 12.63
C TRP A 483 -2.11 -9.91 13.79
N LEU A 484 -2.26 -8.57 13.73
CA LEU A 484 -3.06 -7.82 14.70
C LEU A 484 -4.54 -7.98 14.38
N THR A 485 -5.25 -8.84 15.12
CA THR A 485 -6.70 -8.99 15.04
C THR A 485 -7.44 -7.86 15.77
N ARG A 486 -8.75 -7.76 15.57
CA ARG A 486 -9.58 -6.81 16.31
C ARG A 486 -9.66 -7.22 17.78
N GLU A 487 -9.83 -8.53 18.02
CA GLU A 487 -9.88 -9.13 19.34
C GLU A 487 -8.62 -8.81 20.15
N ASP A 488 -7.43 -8.97 19.56
CA ASP A 488 -6.15 -8.64 20.22
C ASP A 488 -6.07 -7.15 20.57
N ALA A 489 -6.48 -6.29 19.64
CA ALA A 489 -6.44 -4.84 19.82
C ALA A 489 -7.41 -4.38 20.93
N GLU A 490 -8.60 -4.96 20.99
CA GLU A 490 -9.63 -4.62 21.98
C GLU A 490 -9.33 -5.21 23.36
N ALA A 491 -8.72 -6.41 23.41
CA ALA A 491 -8.28 -7.04 24.65
C ALA A 491 -7.08 -6.33 25.31
N ALA A 492 -6.27 -5.61 24.53
CA ALA A 492 -5.10 -4.90 25.05
C ALA A 492 -5.49 -3.72 25.96
N SER A 493 -4.87 -3.67 27.15
CA SER A 493 -4.97 -2.51 28.04
C SER A 493 -4.23 -1.29 27.46
N LEU A 494 -3.13 -1.55 26.73
CA LEU A 494 -2.31 -0.55 26.06
C LEU A 494 -1.64 -1.15 24.81
N LEU A 495 -1.78 -0.46 23.67
CA LEU A 495 -1.02 -0.77 22.47
C LEU A 495 0.20 0.15 22.39
N ILE A 496 1.35 -0.45 22.06
CA ILE A 496 2.64 0.25 22.00
C ILE A 496 3.21 0.08 20.60
N VAL A 497 3.33 1.18 19.87
CA VAL A 497 3.90 1.21 18.51
C VAL A 497 5.29 1.86 18.49
N PHE A 498 5.97 1.80 17.36
CA PHE A 498 7.35 2.28 17.23
C PHE A 498 7.46 3.58 16.44
N ASP A 499 6.44 3.91 15.67
CA ASP A 499 6.39 5.14 14.88
C ASP A 499 4.93 5.53 14.57
N GLU A 500 4.76 6.70 13.96
CA GLU A 500 3.46 7.21 13.59
C GLU A 500 2.80 6.44 12.43
N ILE A 501 3.59 5.78 11.59
CA ILE A 501 3.07 4.96 10.48
C ILE A 501 2.36 3.73 11.07
N ASN A 502 2.95 3.10 12.09
CA ASN A 502 2.36 2.00 12.84
C ASN A 502 1.11 2.45 13.60
N ARG A 503 1.16 3.63 14.25
CA ARG A 503 -0.03 4.19 14.92
C ARG A 503 -1.17 4.44 13.94
N ALA A 504 -0.87 5.05 12.80
CA ALA A 504 -1.84 5.29 11.75
C ALA A 504 -2.42 3.97 11.23
N ALA A 505 -1.58 2.97 10.94
CA ALA A 505 -2.02 1.66 10.47
C ALA A 505 -2.99 0.95 11.43
N VAL A 506 -2.76 1.02 12.74
CA VAL A 506 -3.69 0.47 13.75
C VAL A 506 -5.06 1.13 13.62
N PHE A 507 -5.10 2.46 13.61
CA PHE A 507 -6.36 3.17 13.57
C PHE A 507 -7.00 3.25 12.16
N ASP A 508 -6.22 3.03 11.11
CA ASP A 508 -6.67 2.86 9.72
C ASP A 508 -7.50 1.59 9.59
N ARG A 509 -7.16 0.54 10.34
CA ARG A 509 -7.96 -0.67 10.43
C ARG A 509 -9.06 -0.60 11.49
N TYR A 510 -8.75 -0.11 12.68
CA TYR A 510 -9.67 -0.07 13.83
C TYR A 510 -9.96 1.39 14.23
N PRO A 511 -10.78 2.12 13.45
CA PRO A 511 -11.00 3.55 13.66
C PRO A 511 -11.73 3.88 14.97
N ASP A 512 -12.47 2.90 15.50
CA ASP A 512 -13.29 2.95 16.72
C ASP A 512 -12.60 2.35 17.96
N LEU A 513 -11.32 1.96 17.83
CA LEU A 513 -10.55 1.35 18.92
C LEU A 513 -10.47 2.26 20.15
N ARG A 514 -10.92 1.74 21.30
CA ARG A 514 -10.91 2.46 22.59
C ARG A 514 -9.61 2.26 23.40
N ALA A 515 -8.84 1.22 23.08
CA ALA A 515 -7.56 0.98 23.74
C ALA A 515 -6.59 2.15 23.45
N PRO A 516 -5.87 2.66 24.47
CA PRO A 516 -4.88 3.70 24.25
C PRO A 516 -3.74 3.17 23.39
N VAL A 517 -3.26 4.01 22.47
CA VAL A 517 -2.12 3.69 21.59
C VAL A 517 -1.04 4.76 21.78
N ILE A 518 0.17 4.35 22.16
CA ILE A 518 1.33 5.23 22.35
C ILE A 518 2.51 4.80 21.48
N CYS A 519 3.42 5.73 21.17
CA CYS A 519 4.71 5.39 20.57
C CYS A 519 5.75 5.16 21.69
N LEU A 520 6.51 4.07 21.63
CA LEU A 520 7.46 3.68 22.67
C LEU A 520 8.53 4.75 22.93
N GLY A 521 9.09 5.33 21.86
CA GLY A 521 10.11 6.37 21.99
C GLY A 521 9.58 7.72 22.52
N ASP A 522 8.26 7.88 22.64
CA ASP A 522 7.68 9.06 23.30
C ASP A 522 7.93 9.02 24.81
N LEU A 523 8.08 7.83 25.41
CA LEU A 523 8.36 7.67 26.84
C LEU A 523 9.74 8.24 27.22
N THR A 524 10.72 8.12 26.33
CA THR A 524 12.06 8.70 26.51
C THR A 524 12.17 10.13 25.96
N GLY A 525 11.20 10.56 25.15
CA GLY A 525 11.20 11.88 24.49
C GLY A 525 12.01 11.92 23.18
N GLU A 526 12.53 10.78 22.74
CA GLU A 526 13.31 10.67 21.49
C GLU A 526 12.42 10.53 20.23
N GLY A 527 11.15 10.17 20.40
CA GLY A 527 10.17 10.03 19.32
C GLY A 527 10.32 8.74 18.51
N ALA A 528 9.92 8.77 17.24
CA ALA A 528 9.82 7.58 16.39
C ALA A 528 11.12 6.74 16.33
N ILE A 529 10.98 5.42 16.46
CA ILE A 529 12.02 4.40 16.32
C ILE A 529 11.99 3.87 14.89
N ALA A 530 13.06 4.16 14.13
CA ALA A 530 13.17 3.79 12.72
C ALA A 530 13.03 2.28 12.50
N ASP A 531 12.43 1.89 11.37
CA ASP A 531 12.37 0.49 10.95
C ASP A 531 13.73 0.07 10.39
N PRO A 532 14.42 -0.94 10.97
CA PRO A 532 15.75 -1.35 10.52
C PRO A 532 15.71 -2.25 9.26
N ILE A 533 14.53 -2.61 8.75
CA ILE A 533 14.41 -3.46 7.55
C ILE A 533 15.03 -2.79 6.32
N GLY A 534 15.93 -3.53 5.65
CA GLY A 534 16.69 -3.05 4.50
C GLY A 534 18.00 -2.34 4.84
N GLY A 535 18.25 -2.10 6.13
CA GLY A 535 19.50 -1.59 6.68
C GLY A 535 20.52 -2.68 6.99
N ASP A 536 21.63 -2.27 7.60
CA ASP A 536 22.71 -3.13 8.05
C ASP A 536 22.57 -3.54 9.54
N LEU A 537 23.57 -4.25 10.08
CA LEU A 537 23.57 -4.67 11.49
C LEU A 537 23.48 -3.47 12.45
N ALA A 538 24.16 -2.37 12.13
CA ALA A 538 24.20 -1.19 12.98
C ALA A 538 22.84 -0.47 13.01
N ASP A 539 22.06 -0.50 11.91
CA ASP A 539 20.67 -0.04 11.90
C ASP A 539 19.80 -0.81 12.90
N PHE A 540 19.94 -2.14 12.93
CA PHE A 540 19.21 -2.99 13.89
C PHE A 540 19.64 -2.71 15.33
N GLU A 541 20.93 -2.61 15.61
CA GLU A 541 21.45 -2.31 16.95
C GLU A 541 20.95 -0.96 17.47
N ARG A 542 20.97 0.07 16.63
CA ARG A 542 20.41 1.39 16.97
C ARG A 542 18.92 1.31 17.31
N ALA A 543 18.13 0.58 16.51
CA ALA A 543 16.71 0.41 16.78
C ALA A 543 16.46 -0.32 18.10
N TYR A 544 17.17 -1.42 18.35
CA TYR A 544 17.02 -2.21 19.57
C TYR A 544 17.48 -1.50 20.83
N ALA A 545 18.57 -0.70 20.77
CA ALA A 545 18.99 0.13 21.88
C ALA A 545 17.91 1.14 22.30
N ARG A 546 17.26 1.79 21.32
CA ARG A 546 16.16 2.74 21.59
C ARG A 546 14.91 2.03 22.12
N ILE A 547 14.63 0.82 21.65
CA ILE A 547 13.55 -0.01 22.20
C ILE A 547 13.86 -0.36 23.66
N ALA A 548 15.07 -0.81 23.97
CA ALA A 548 15.48 -1.13 25.33
C ALA A 548 15.30 0.07 26.28
N ALA A 549 15.77 1.26 25.89
CA ALA A 549 15.56 2.48 26.68
C ALA A 549 14.07 2.77 26.94
N GLY A 550 13.20 2.55 25.94
CA GLY A 550 11.76 2.69 26.09
C GLY A 550 11.12 1.65 27.00
N ILE A 551 11.57 0.39 26.93
CA ILE A 551 11.10 -0.69 27.84
C ILE A 551 11.52 -0.39 29.29
N ASP A 552 12.70 0.17 29.49
CA ASP A 552 13.21 0.50 30.83
C ASP A 552 12.38 1.58 31.49
N GLU A 553 12.04 2.62 30.72
CA GLU A 553 11.14 3.67 31.17
C GLU A 553 9.72 3.14 31.41
N LEU A 554 9.22 2.25 30.54
CA LEU A 554 7.94 1.58 30.76
C LEU A 554 7.95 0.76 32.04
N SER A 555 9.02 0.01 32.32
CA SER A 555 9.20 -0.77 33.54
C SER A 555 9.09 0.11 34.79
N ARG A 556 9.78 1.24 34.82
CA ARG A 556 9.68 2.21 35.93
C ARG A 556 8.24 2.66 36.15
N LEU A 557 7.55 3.07 35.07
CA LEU A 557 6.18 3.57 35.18
C LEU A 557 5.17 2.51 35.67
N LEU A 558 5.40 1.24 35.35
CA LEU A 558 4.53 0.14 35.77
C LEU A 558 4.76 -0.23 37.24
N PHE A 559 6.02 -0.35 37.66
CA PHE A 559 6.36 -0.89 38.99
C PHE A 559 6.61 0.18 40.06
N ASP A 560 6.92 1.43 39.69
CA ASP A 560 6.97 2.53 40.68
C ASP A 560 5.56 2.88 41.19
N HIS A 561 4.50 2.58 40.44
CA HIS A 561 3.11 2.85 40.87
C HIS A 561 2.69 1.95 42.06
N HIS A 562 3.23 0.74 42.15
CA HIS A 562 2.94 -0.19 43.25
C HIS A 562 3.59 0.22 44.59
N ARG A 563 4.60 1.10 44.58
CA ARG A 563 5.18 1.65 45.83
C ARG A 563 4.32 2.76 46.44
N ASP A 564 3.58 3.52 45.64
CA ASP A 564 2.73 4.61 46.13
C ASP A 564 1.39 4.11 46.70
N GLU A 565 0.82 3.01 46.16
CA GLU A 565 -0.41 2.40 46.72
C GLU A 565 -0.14 1.59 48.01
N ALA A 566 1.04 0.98 48.16
CA ALA A 566 1.42 0.30 49.40
C ALA A 566 1.73 1.29 50.55
N ALA A 567 2.06 2.55 50.24
CA ALA A 567 2.39 3.57 51.23
C ALA A 567 1.17 4.36 51.75
N THR A 568 -0.05 4.06 51.31
CA THR A 568 -1.28 4.81 51.66
C THR A 568 -2.29 4.01 52.50
N LEU A 569 -1.94 2.81 52.98
CA LEU A 569 -2.71 2.11 54.01
C LEU A 569 -2.20 2.53 55.40
N PRO A 570 -3.00 3.22 56.24
CA PRO A 570 -2.61 3.43 57.63
C PRO A 570 -2.62 2.09 58.38
N GLU A 571 -1.52 1.79 59.06
CA GLU A 571 -1.44 0.72 60.06
C GLU A 571 -2.53 0.95 61.11
N ASN A 572 -3.54 0.08 61.12
CA ASN A 572 -4.59 0.09 62.11
C ASN A 572 -4.12 -0.78 63.29
N ASP A 573 -3.18 -0.24 64.07
CA ASP A 573 -2.67 -0.90 65.28
C ASP A 573 -3.54 -0.48 66.48
N GLY A 574 -4.75 -1.03 66.51
CA GLY A 574 -5.71 -0.92 67.62
C GLY A 574 -5.47 -2.02 68.66
N GLY A 575 -4.37 -1.93 69.39
CA GLY A 575 -4.10 -2.79 70.55
C GLY A 575 -5.02 -2.45 71.72
N ILE A 576 -5.93 -3.36 72.06
CA ILE A 576 -6.69 -3.36 73.32
C ILE A 576 -5.79 -3.99 74.40
N PRO A 577 -5.42 -3.30 75.49
CA PRO A 577 -4.74 -3.95 76.59
C PRO A 577 -5.76 -4.64 77.49
N CYS A 578 -5.71 -5.97 77.47
CA CYS A 578 -6.34 -6.84 78.45
C CYS A 578 -5.65 -6.63 79.81
N SER A 579 -6.40 -6.17 80.82
CA SER A 579 -6.00 -6.28 82.22
C SER A 579 -7.17 -6.84 83.04
N SER A 580 -6.87 -7.93 83.72
CA SER A 580 -7.69 -8.71 84.65
C SER A 580 -7.02 -8.69 86.03
N PRO A 581 -7.60 -9.32 87.06
CA PRO A 581 -8.79 -8.96 87.83
C PRO A 581 -8.39 -8.50 89.26
N PHE A 582 -9.41 -8.26 90.10
CA PHE A 582 -9.45 -7.83 91.51
C PHE A 582 -9.68 -6.34 91.77
#